data_AF-A0A3P1CU90-F1
#
_entry.id   AF-A0A3P1CU90-F1
#
_cell.length_a   1.000
_cell.length_b   1.000
_cell.length_c   1.000
_cell.angle_alpha   90.00
_cell.angle_beta   90.00
_cell.angle_gamma   90.00
#
_symmetry.space_group_name_H-M   'P 1'
#
loop_
_entity.id
_entity.type
_entity.pdbx_description
1 polymer ?
#
loop_
_entity_poly.entity_id
_entity_poly.type
_entity_poly.pdbx_seq_one_letter_code
_entity_poly.pdbx_strand_id
1 'polypeptide(L)'
;MIRHTDFADNNLGKARLRGLIKAGAIAFGGNWPLKIYGTLHCQSGRRMLRKNRVFFQSEQDAILSGFRPCGHCMRMEYRRWKIGRATGSVHHAPNEQPL
;
A
#
# COMPACT_ATOMS: atom_id res chain seq x y z
N MET A 1 -5.90 -5.58 -1.74
CA MET A 1 -4.46 -5.71 -1.44
C MET A 1 -3.93 -7.01 -2.05
N ILE A 2 -2.81 -6.98 -2.77
CA ILE A 2 -2.18 -8.17 -3.39
C ILE A 2 -0.81 -8.40 -2.73
N ARG A 3 -0.48 -9.62 -2.30
CA ARG A 3 0.87 -9.93 -1.77
C ARG A 3 1.82 -10.17 -2.93
N HIS A 4 3.08 -9.74 -2.79
CA HIS A 4 4.08 -10.05 -3.83
C HIS A 4 4.38 -11.55 -3.92
N THR A 5 4.08 -12.33 -2.88
CA THR A 5 4.16 -13.79 -2.89
C THR A 5 3.09 -14.45 -3.76
N ASP A 6 2.01 -13.73 -4.13
CA ASP A 6 0.94 -14.25 -4.99
C ASP A 6 1.36 -14.34 -6.47
N PHE A 7 2.45 -13.64 -6.84
CA PHE A 7 3.09 -13.79 -8.15
C PHE A 7 4.18 -14.83 -8.06
N ALA A 8 4.28 -15.75 -9.02
CA ALA A 8 5.38 -16.73 -9.06
C ALA A 8 6.77 -16.06 -9.07
N ASP A 9 7.78 -16.69 -8.45
CA ASP A 9 9.17 -16.19 -8.45
C ASP A 9 9.94 -16.59 -9.72
N ASN A 10 9.37 -16.25 -10.86
CA ASN A 10 9.93 -16.58 -12.16
C ASN A 10 9.62 -15.46 -13.17
N ASN A 11 10.08 -15.63 -14.40
CA ASN A 11 9.91 -14.61 -15.44
C ASN A 11 8.43 -14.35 -15.77
N LEU A 12 7.59 -15.38 -15.74
CA LEU A 12 6.15 -15.26 -15.97
C LEU A 12 5.47 -14.44 -14.87
N GLY A 13 5.77 -14.72 -13.59
CA GLY A 13 5.22 -13.96 -12.47
C GLY A 13 5.68 -12.49 -12.48
N LYS A 14 6.96 -12.25 -12.81
CA LYS A 14 7.49 -10.89 -13.01
C LYS A 14 6.80 -10.15 -14.17
N ALA A 15 6.56 -10.84 -15.30
CA ALA A 15 5.85 -10.27 -16.44
C ALA A 15 4.40 -9.91 -16.08
N ARG A 16 3.70 -10.79 -15.36
CA ARG A 16 2.33 -10.53 -14.88
C ARG A 16 2.28 -9.31 -13.96
N LEU A 17 3.17 -9.22 -12.97
CA LEU A 17 3.26 -8.06 -12.09
C LEU A 17 3.49 -6.75 -12.87
N ARG A 18 4.44 -6.75 -13.81
CA ARG A 18 4.71 -5.59 -14.67
C ARG A 18 3.50 -5.21 -15.54
N GLY A 19 2.77 -6.20 -16.05
CA GLY A 19 1.55 -5.98 -16.81
C GLY A 19 0.48 -5.25 -15.99
N LEU A 20 0.25 -5.67 -14.74
CA LEU A 20 -0.69 -5.01 -13.83
C LEU A 20 -0.26 -3.57 -13.47
N ILE A 21 1.04 -3.34 -13.30
CA ILE A 21 1.58 -1.98 -13.08
C ILE A 21 1.32 -1.11 -14.32
N LYS A 22 1.63 -1.61 -15.51
CA LYS A 22 1.43 -0.88 -16.77
C LYS A 22 -0.05 -0.58 -17.03
N ALA A 23 -0.95 -1.48 -16.63
CA ALA A 23 -2.39 -1.32 -16.75
C ALA A 23 -3.01 -0.42 -15.67
N GLY A 24 -2.23 0.08 -14.70
CA GLY A 24 -2.75 0.88 -13.59
C GLY A 24 -3.52 0.08 -12.53
N ALA A 25 -3.62 -1.26 -12.67
CA ALA A 25 -4.24 -2.14 -11.68
C ALA A 25 -3.38 -2.27 -10.40
N ILE A 26 -2.09 -1.89 -10.48
CA ILE A 26 -1.20 -1.68 -9.33
C ILE A 26 -0.58 -0.30 -9.47
N ALA A 27 -0.90 0.62 -8.57
CA ALA A 27 -0.34 1.97 -8.54
C ALA A 27 0.53 2.24 -7.32
N PHE A 28 0.34 1.50 -6.23
CA PHE A 28 1.08 1.66 -4.98
C PHE A 28 1.70 0.35 -4.49
N GLY A 29 2.81 0.49 -3.78
CA GLY A 29 3.47 -0.60 -3.06
C GLY A 29 3.45 -0.35 -1.55
N GLY A 30 3.65 -1.40 -0.76
CA GLY A 30 3.68 -1.25 0.69
C GLY A 30 4.43 -2.34 1.44
N ASN A 31 4.77 -2.03 2.69
CA ASN A 31 5.31 -2.96 3.67
C ASN A 31 4.17 -3.45 4.55
N TRP A 32 3.85 -4.74 4.45
CA TRP A 32 2.74 -5.35 5.18
C TRP A 32 2.97 -5.41 6.69
N PRO A 33 4.13 -5.88 7.21
CA PRO A 33 4.38 -5.89 8.66
C PRO A 33 4.28 -4.51 9.30
N LEU A 34 4.87 -3.48 8.67
CA LEU A 34 4.90 -2.11 9.21
C LEU A 34 3.66 -1.29 8.87
N LYS A 35 2.74 -1.84 8.07
CA LYS A 35 1.54 -1.17 7.55
C LYS A 35 1.84 0.17 6.89
N ILE A 36 2.81 0.20 5.98
CA ILE A 36 3.21 1.42 5.25
C ILE A 36 2.90 1.26 3.76
N TYR A 37 2.26 2.22 3.11
CA TYR A 37 2.13 2.28 1.66
C TYR A 37 2.88 3.49 1.08
N GLY A 38 3.19 3.44 -0.21
CA GLY A 38 3.81 4.54 -0.93
C GLY A 38 3.95 4.24 -2.41
N THR A 39 4.65 5.11 -3.13
CA THR A 39 4.82 4.97 -4.57
C THR A 39 5.67 3.75 -4.94
N LEU A 40 5.46 3.21 -6.15
CA LEU A 40 6.29 2.12 -6.70
C LEU A 40 7.76 2.54 -6.89
N HIS A 41 8.04 3.85 -6.93
CA HIS A 41 9.37 4.43 -7.04
C HIS A 41 10.01 4.79 -5.68
N CYS A 42 9.42 4.37 -4.56
CA CYS A 42 10.02 4.59 -3.25
C CYS A 42 11.37 3.88 -3.11
N GLN A 43 12.42 4.59 -2.69
CA GLN A 43 13.75 3.99 -2.48
C GLN A 43 13.73 2.89 -1.42
N SER A 44 13.07 3.12 -0.28
CA SER A 44 12.88 2.11 0.76
C SER A 44 12.04 0.92 0.24
N GLY A 45 11.04 1.20 -0.61
CA GLY A 45 10.19 0.18 -1.22
C GLY A 45 10.96 -0.78 -2.12
N ARG A 46 11.89 -0.27 -2.93
CA ARG A 46 12.72 -1.09 -3.84
C ARG A 46 13.55 -2.14 -3.10
N ARG A 47 14.01 -1.83 -1.88
CA ARG A 47 14.83 -2.72 -1.03
C ARG A 47 14.00 -3.72 -0.20
N MET A 48 12.68 -3.68 -0.29
CA MET A 48 11.81 -4.50 0.56
C MET A 48 11.84 -5.97 0.16
N LEU A 49 11.97 -6.86 1.14
CA LEU A 49 11.84 -8.31 0.95
C LEU A 49 10.49 -8.66 0.30
N ARG A 50 10.50 -9.66 -0.59
CA ARG A 50 9.30 -10.12 -1.31
C ARG A 50 8.16 -10.49 -0.35
N LYS A 51 8.44 -11.22 0.74
CA LYS A 51 7.45 -11.60 1.77
C LYS A 51 6.78 -10.41 2.48
N ASN A 52 7.46 -9.26 2.54
CA ASN A 52 6.95 -8.07 3.20
C ASN A 52 6.22 -7.12 2.23
N ARG A 53 6.39 -7.32 0.91
CA ARG A 53 5.87 -6.40 -0.11
C ARG A 53 4.42 -6.74 -0.48
N VAL A 54 3.59 -5.72 -0.47
CA VAL A 54 2.19 -5.75 -0.96
C VAL A 54 1.97 -4.66 -2.00
N PHE A 55 0.89 -4.79 -2.76
CA PHE A 55 0.49 -3.87 -3.80
C PHE A 55 -0.98 -3.45 -3.63
N PHE A 56 -1.28 -2.23 -4.07
CA PHE A 56 -2.62 -1.65 -4.05
C PHE A 56 -2.93 -0.98 -5.39
N GLN A 57 -4.21 -0.99 -5.77
CA GLN A 57 -4.69 -0.30 -6.96
C GLN A 57 -4.79 1.20 -6.71
N SER A 58 -5.30 1.62 -5.54
CA SER A 58 -5.42 3.03 -5.16
C SER A 58 -4.83 3.33 -3.78
N GLU A 59 -4.67 4.62 -3.49
CA GLU A 59 -4.33 5.11 -2.16
C GLU A 59 -5.44 4.77 -1.15
N GLN A 60 -6.71 4.92 -1.56
CA GLN A 60 -7.89 4.62 -0.75
C GLN A 60 -7.90 3.15 -0.30
N ASP A 61 -7.57 2.21 -1.19
CA ASP A 61 -7.48 0.79 -0.83
C ASP A 61 -6.44 0.54 0.26
N ALA A 62 -5.30 1.24 0.20
CA ALA A 62 -4.24 1.11 1.19
C ALA A 62 -4.69 1.66 2.55
N ILE A 63 -5.37 2.81 2.56
CA ILE A 63 -5.92 3.44 3.76
C ILE A 63 -6.99 2.55 4.40
N LEU A 64 -7.97 2.05 3.62
CA LEU A 64 -9.01 1.14 4.09
C LEU A 64 -8.43 -0.18 4.62
N SER A 65 -7.29 -0.62 4.07
CA SER A 65 -6.54 -1.78 4.56
C SER A 65 -5.72 -1.50 5.84
N GLY A 66 -5.80 -0.28 6.40
CA GLY A 66 -5.13 0.13 7.63
C GLY A 66 -3.66 0.53 7.46
N PHE A 67 -3.23 0.88 6.25
CA PHE A 67 -1.86 1.31 5.99
C PHE A 67 -1.72 2.83 6.11
N ARG A 68 -0.60 3.27 6.67
CA ARG A 68 -0.22 4.69 6.70
C ARG A 68 0.66 5.08 5.50
N PRO A 69 0.66 6.35 5.10
CA PRO A 69 1.54 6.81 4.04
C PRO A 69 3.02 6.71 4.44
N CYS A 70 3.89 6.52 3.46
CA CYS A 70 5.34 6.47 3.64
C CYS A 70 5.90 7.88 3.89
N GLY A 71 6.57 8.08 5.02
CA GLY A 71 7.17 9.38 5.34
C GLY A 71 8.27 9.87 4.38
N HIS A 72 8.83 8.99 3.54
CA HIS A 72 9.84 9.34 2.55
C HIS A 72 9.22 9.79 1.22
N CYS A 73 8.39 8.94 0.60
CA CYS A 73 7.83 9.20 -0.74
C CYS A 73 6.43 9.82 -0.75
N MET A 74 5.71 9.83 0.39
CA MET A 74 4.37 10.40 0.57
C MET A 74 4.41 11.41 1.74
N ARG A 75 5.33 12.37 1.68
CA ARG A 75 5.69 13.22 2.84
C ARG A 75 4.54 14.15 3.28
N MET A 76 3.69 14.59 2.35
CA MET A 76 2.57 15.48 2.65
C MET A 76 1.44 14.70 3.32
N GLU A 77 1.09 13.56 2.75
CA GLU A 77 0.07 12.61 3.20
C GLU A 77 0.44 12.05 4.56
N TYR A 78 1.72 11.67 4.74
CA TYR A 78 2.23 11.21 6.04
C TYR A 78 2.10 12.28 7.13
N ARG A 79 2.38 13.56 6.80
CA ARG A 79 2.20 14.67 7.74
C ARG A 79 0.73 14.83 8.14
N ARG A 80 -0.20 14.79 7.17
CA ARG A 80 -1.65 14.83 7.42
C ARG A 80 -2.10 13.67 8.32
N TRP A 81 -1.67 12.44 8.00
CA TRP A 81 -1.94 11.25 8.80
C TRP A 81 -1.42 11.38 10.23
N LYS A 82 -0.20 11.92 10.42
CA LYS A 82 0.40 12.08 11.75
C LYS A 82 -0.36 13.10 12.61
N ILE A 83 -0.77 14.22 12.02
CA ILE A 83 -1.57 15.25 12.70
C ILE A 83 -2.93 14.69 13.11
N GLY A 84 -3.62 14.01 12.19
CA GLY A 84 -4.94 13.42 12.47
C GLY A 84 -4.92 12.35 13.58
N ARG A 85 -3.76 11.76 13.90
CA ARG A 85 -3.61 10.87 15.06
C ARG A 85 -3.32 11.60 16.37
N ALA A 86 -2.76 12.81 16.33
CA ALA A 86 -2.48 13.61 17.52
C ALA A 86 -3.75 14.28 18.07
N THR A 87 -4.70 14.59 17.19
CA THR A 87 -6.03 15.07 17.52
C THR A 87 -6.97 13.86 17.68
N GLY A 88 -7.06 13.28 18.88
CA GLY A 88 -7.87 12.09 19.12
C GLY A 88 -9.31 12.22 18.59
N SER A 89 -9.61 11.57 17.48
CA SER A 89 -10.97 11.28 17.03
C SER A 89 -10.98 9.91 16.39
N VAL A 90 -11.60 9.00 17.14
CA VAL A 90 -12.07 7.66 16.84
C VAL A 90 -12.06 7.30 15.35
N HIS A 91 -11.32 6.24 15.02
CA HIS A 91 -11.53 5.49 13.79
C HIS A 91 -12.97 4.96 13.80
N HIS A 92 -13.88 5.60 13.05
CA HIS A 92 -15.11 4.94 12.64
C HIS A 92 -14.74 3.86 11.62
N ALA A 93 -14.93 2.60 12.01
CA ALA A 93 -15.08 1.53 11.04
C ALA A 93 -16.28 1.85 10.14
N PRO A 94 -16.21 1.65 8.81
CA PRO A 94 -17.39 1.80 7.98
C PRO A 94 -18.44 0.76 8.42
N ASN A 95 -19.56 1.32 8.85
CA ASN A 95 -20.86 0.73 9.15
C ASN A 95 -21.17 -0.49 8.27
N GLU A 96 -21.48 -1.63 8.89
CA GLU A 96 -22.29 -2.68 8.28
C GLU A 96 -23.62 -2.02 7.84
N GLN A 97 -23.95 -2.10 6.55
CA GLN A 97 -25.28 -1.70 6.07
C GLN A 97 -26.21 -2.92 6.09
N PRO A 98 -27.26 -2.94 6.93
CA PRO A 98 -28.36 -3.86 6.71
C PRO A 98 -29.31 -3.26 5.66
N LEU A 99 -29.45 -3.94 4.53
CA LEU A 99 -30.71 -4.20 3.84
C LEU A 99 -30.60 -5.56 3.14
#